data_AF-A0A522SJF3-F1
#
_entry.id   AF-A0A522SJF3-F1
#
_cell.length_a   1.000
_cell.length_b   1.000
_cell.length_c   1.000
_cell.angle_alpha   90.00
_cell.angle_beta   90.00
_cell.angle_gamma   90.00
#
_symmetry.space_group_name_H-M   'P 1'
#
loop_
_entity.id
_entity.type
_entity.pdbx_description
1 polymer ?
#
loop_
_entity_poly.entity_id
_entity_poly.type
_entity_poly.pdbx_seq_one_letter_code
_entity_poly.pdbx_strand_id
1 'polypeptide(L)'
;AEAPVDLVPAMGGRKLQEEIRKLRDEWKTADRGGAPNQALWRRFDRACNAAYAFVETWLEKVRAEAAQAKAERVALIEELKVWTAAQQGASTTDWKDVNRALRGFVDRWRNGGHVGEKVYAELHTQWKAALDAAAAPLEAAQKENRERREALIVEAQALGAAPGLQVAAIKALQQRWAEEARAVPLARKHEQKLWDAFRKPLDDAFKRRDAEREQARSALNAHDQAVLDASKALEAATASGDAARIRTAMNQLEAVTQGQAAATAAPVPASDTLSATAPVALAPSGTADGSAAVPPAAPASGENVSAESAASAAGTTAGEPLVAATPAATDAAPAAATPVVPKKARPVVAMRGDDRPGARKSSPEAADRGRGFPDRRDRRFGDRRDRERPDRRRFDDRGPRPERGPRLGDEAFRAQRDAASHAQAALRELAAQAHGEALVRLLGAWQERQSEQVPDVHAFGRAVTPAMRSEWTHALSGTGSEPGQTATALLRLEVAADVPTPADQVNARRALKLQLLTQRNDPSPAETWGHDAAVVLASAYDQGRSERLRAALKVLVRGPARA
;
A
#
# COMPACT_ATOMS: atom_id res chain seq x y z
N ALA A 1 -92.27 2.21 55.00
CA ALA A 1 -91.25 1.44 54.25
C ALA A 1 -90.09 2.38 53.97
N GLU A 2 -88.86 1.96 54.21
CA GLU A 2 -87.68 2.70 53.76
C GLU A 2 -87.49 2.41 52.26
N ALA A 3 -87.12 3.43 51.47
CA ALA A 3 -86.85 3.25 50.04
C ALA A 3 -85.59 2.40 49.83
N PRO A 4 -85.45 1.68 48.70
CA PRO A 4 -84.19 1.05 48.36
C PRO A 4 -83.11 2.13 48.22
N VAL A 5 -82.13 2.11 49.11
CA VAL A 5 -80.94 2.96 49.02
C VAL A 5 -79.96 2.25 48.10
N ASP A 6 -79.60 2.87 46.98
CA ASP A 6 -78.58 2.37 46.06
C ASP A 6 -77.20 2.48 46.73
N LEU A 7 -76.82 1.45 47.48
CA LEU A 7 -75.53 1.35 48.14
C LEU A 7 -74.42 1.11 47.11
N VAL A 8 -73.45 2.03 47.05
CA VAL A 8 -72.26 1.90 46.20
C VAL A 8 -71.04 1.63 47.08
N PRO A 9 -70.23 0.58 46.81
CA PRO A 9 -69.06 0.26 47.63
C PRO A 9 -67.95 1.30 47.45
N ALA A 10 -67.64 2.04 48.52
CA ALA A 10 -66.61 3.08 48.53
C ALA A 10 -65.15 2.55 48.47
N MET A 11 -64.96 1.23 48.57
CA MET A 11 -63.64 0.58 48.46
C MET A 11 -63.71 -0.70 47.62
N GLY A 12 -62.63 -1.01 46.91
CA GLY A 12 -62.52 -2.21 46.06
C GLY A 12 -62.62 -3.52 46.87
N GLY A 13 -63.17 -4.56 46.23
CA GLY A 13 -63.70 -5.76 46.88
C GLY A 13 -62.77 -6.45 47.89
N ARG A 14 -61.46 -6.53 47.63
CA ARG A 14 -60.49 -7.07 48.60
C ARG A 14 -60.46 -6.27 49.91
N LYS A 15 -60.34 -4.95 49.83
CA LYS A 15 -60.34 -4.08 51.01
C LYS A 15 -61.69 -4.14 51.72
N LEU A 16 -62.79 -4.16 50.96
CA LEU A 16 -64.13 -4.31 51.51
C LEU A 16 -64.30 -5.64 52.28
N GLN A 17 -63.75 -6.74 51.77
CA GLN A 17 -63.73 -8.04 52.44
C GLN A 17 -62.91 -8.00 53.75
N GLU A 18 -61.75 -7.35 53.72
CA GLU A 18 -60.87 -7.17 54.88
C GLU A 18 -61.54 -6.28 55.95
N GLU A 19 -62.22 -5.18 55.58
CA GLU A 19 -62.98 -4.33 56.51
C GLU A 19 -64.26 -4.99 57.06
N ILE A 20 -65.05 -5.70 56.25
CA ILE A 20 -66.22 -6.45 56.74
C ILE A 20 -65.81 -7.48 57.79
N ARG A 21 -64.64 -8.12 57.60
CA ARG A 21 -64.08 -9.04 58.61
C ARG A 21 -63.72 -8.30 59.90
N LYS A 22 -62.97 -7.19 59.83
CA LYS A 22 -62.60 -6.37 61.00
C LYS A 22 -63.82 -5.92 61.77
N LEU A 23 -64.77 -5.24 61.12
CA LEU A 23 -66.01 -4.73 61.73
C LEU A 23 -66.80 -5.83 62.45
N ARG A 24 -66.86 -7.04 61.89
CA ARG A 24 -67.53 -8.18 62.52
C ARG A 24 -66.77 -8.74 63.72
N ASP A 25 -65.44 -8.70 63.71
CA ASP A 25 -64.60 -9.15 64.83
C ASP A 25 -64.50 -8.07 65.94
N GLU A 26 -64.57 -6.79 65.57
CA GLU A 26 -64.77 -5.64 66.47
C GLU A 26 -66.15 -5.70 67.15
N TRP A 27 -67.24 -5.97 66.41
CA TRP A 27 -68.57 -6.17 66.99
C TRP A 27 -68.56 -7.28 68.04
N LYS A 28 -68.00 -8.46 67.72
CA LYS A 28 -67.83 -9.57 68.69
C LYS A 28 -67.01 -9.19 69.92
N THR A 29 -66.17 -8.16 69.83
CA THR A 29 -65.34 -7.70 70.94
C THR A 29 -66.14 -6.74 71.84
N ALA A 30 -66.97 -5.87 71.27
CA ALA A 30 -67.87 -4.98 72.00
C ALA A 30 -69.07 -5.72 72.64
N ASP A 31 -69.64 -6.69 71.94
CA ASP A 31 -70.86 -7.43 72.35
C ASP A 31 -70.63 -8.36 73.57
N ARG A 32 -69.37 -8.59 73.96
CA ARG A 32 -68.96 -9.46 75.09
C ARG A 32 -69.26 -8.91 76.49
N GLY A 33 -69.70 -7.66 76.62
CA GLY A 33 -69.83 -6.97 77.91
C GLY A 33 -71.17 -6.26 78.17
N GLY A 34 -72.20 -6.48 77.34
CA GLY A 34 -73.46 -5.74 77.39
C GLY A 34 -74.72 -6.60 77.41
N ALA A 35 -75.87 -5.96 77.66
CA ALA A 35 -77.17 -6.61 77.49
C ALA A 35 -77.48 -6.80 75.99
N PRO A 36 -78.01 -7.97 75.56
CA PRO A 36 -78.02 -8.38 74.16
C PRO A 36 -79.02 -7.57 73.30
N ASN A 37 -78.53 -6.52 72.64
CA ASN A 37 -79.36 -5.65 71.80
C ASN A 37 -79.54 -6.22 70.38
N GLN A 38 -80.42 -7.23 70.27
CA GLN A 38 -80.73 -7.89 69.00
C GLN A 38 -81.19 -6.92 67.90
N ALA A 39 -81.81 -5.79 68.24
CA ALA A 39 -82.29 -4.82 67.25
C ALA A 39 -81.14 -4.10 66.53
N LEU A 40 -80.07 -3.74 67.27
CA LEU A 40 -78.86 -3.18 66.66
C LEU A 40 -78.08 -4.25 65.89
N TRP A 41 -77.93 -5.46 66.44
CA TRP A 41 -77.26 -6.56 65.73
C TRP A 41 -77.94 -6.88 64.39
N ARG A 42 -79.28 -6.98 64.34
CA ARG A 42 -80.02 -7.22 63.08
C ARG A 42 -79.88 -6.09 62.05
N ARG A 43 -79.61 -4.85 62.48
CA ARG A 43 -79.30 -3.72 61.58
C ARG A 43 -77.88 -3.79 61.05
N PHE A 44 -76.91 -4.09 61.92
CA PHE A 44 -75.51 -4.27 61.57
C PHE A 44 -75.31 -5.47 60.61
N ASP A 45 -75.87 -6.64 60.95
CA ASP A 45 -75.82 -7.84 60.12
C ASP A 45 -76.45 -7.61 58.73
N ARG A 46 -77.61 -6.94 58.65
CA ARG A 46 -78.21 -6.52 57.37
C ARG A 46 -77.27 -5.65 56.53
N ALA A 47 -76.57 -4.69 57.15
CA ALA A 47 -75.61 -3.84 56.46
C ALA A 47 -74.36 -4.61 56.01
N CYS A 48 -73.83 -5.51 56.84
CA CYS A 48 -72.71 -6.39 56.49
C CYS A 48 -73.07 -7.35 55.35
N ASN A 49 -74.27 -7.93 55.34
CA ASN A 49 -74.74 -8.83 54.28
C ASN A 49 -74.97 -8.07 52.96
N ALA A 50 -75.53 -6.85 53.01
CA ALA A 50 -75.60 -5.98 51.83
C ALA A 50 -74.21 -5.60 51.29
N ALA A 51 -73.24 -5.31 52.17
CA ALA A 51 -71.87 -5.04 51.77
C ALA A 51 -71.16 -6.30 51.21
N TYR A 52 -71.47 -7.49 51.73
CA TYR A 52 -70.88 -8.76 51.30
C TYR A 52 -71.29 -9.15 49.87
N ALA A 53 -72.48 -8.79 49.40
CA ALA A 53 -72.89 -9.01 48.00
C ALA A 53 -71.93 -8.34 46.98
N PHE A 54 -71.34 -7.19 47.32
CA PHE A 54 -70.31 -6.54 46.49
C PHE A 54 -68.94 -7.25 46.55
N VAL A 55 -68.65 -7.94 47.65
CA VAL A 55 -67.47 -8.81 47.78
C VAL A 55 -67.67 -10.10 46.99
N GLU A 56 -68.86 -10.70 47.05
CA GLU A 56 -69.21 -11.92 46.34
C GLU A 56 -69.14 -11.72 44.82
N THR A 57 -69.82 -10.70 44.29
CA THR A 57 -69.75 -10.34 42.86
C THR A 57 -68.35 -9.89 42.41
N TRP A 58 -67.48 -9.42 43.32
CA TRP A 58 -66.06 -9.19 43.02
C TRP A 58 -65.25 -10.51 43.00
N LEU A 59 -65.48 -11.43 43.95
CA LEU A 59 -64.85 -12.75 43.98
C LEU A 59 -65.25 -13.60 42.76
N GLU A 60 -66.49 -13.49 42.30
CA GLU A 60 -66.95 -14.09 41.04
C GLU A 60 -66.20 -13.54 39.83
N LYS A 61 -66.03 -12.22 39.73
CA LYS A 61 -65.23 -11.59 38.67
C LYS A 61 -63.78 -12.05 38.70
N VAL A 62 -63.12 -12.03 39.86
CA VAL A 62 -61.73 -12.51 40.01
C VAL A 62 -61.60 -14.01 39.68
N ARG A 63 -62.60 -14.84 40.01
CA ARG A 63 -62.65 -16.25 39.59
C ARG A 63 -62.83 -16.41 38.09
N ALA A 64 -63.68 -15.59 37.46
CA ALA A 64 -63.92 -15.59 36.02
C ALA A 64 -62.68 -15.13 35.25
N GLU A 65 -62.05 -14.04 35.67
CA GLU A 65 -60.78 -13.51 35.14
C GLU A 65 -59.65 -14.56 35.24
N ALA A 66 -59.50 -15.21 36.40
CA ALA A 66 -58.51 -16.28 36.59
C ALA A 66 -58.82 -17.55 35.76
N ALA A 67 -60.09 -17.85 35.52
CA ALA A 67 -60.51 -18.97 34.66
C ALA A 67 -60.28 -18.64 33.17
N GLN A 68 -60.56 -17.41 32.74
CA GLN A 68 -60.25 -16.90 31.40
C GLN A 68 -58.74 -16.91 31.16
N ALA A 69 -57.95 -16.33 32.06
CA ALA A 69 -56.49 -16.35 31.98
C ALA A 69 -55.89 -17.77 31.97
N LYS A 70 -56.51 -18.73 32.69
CA LYS A 70 -56.15 -20.15 32.60
C LYS A 70 -56.46 -20.72 31.21
N ALA A 71 -57.64 -20.45 30.67
CA ALA A 71 -58.06 -20.92 29.35
C ALA A 71 -57.20 -20.33 28.22
N GLU A 72 -56.90 -19.03 28.26
CA GLU A 72 -55.97 -18.35 27.34
C GLU A 72 -54.59 -18.99 27.36
N ARG A 73 -54.04 -19.26 28.55
CA ARG A 73 -52.70 -19.88 28.70
C ARG A 73 -52.67 -21.32 28.17
N VAL A 74 -53.74 -22.10 28.37
CA VAL A 74 -53.88 -23.44 27.76
C VAL A 74 -54.03 -23.36 26.24
N ALA A 75 -54.87 -22.46 25.73
CA ALA A 75 -55.05 -22.26 24.30
C ALA A 75 -53.73 -21.85 23.61
N LEU A 76 -52.92 -21.00 24.24
CA LEU A 76 -51.61 -20.59 23.73
C LEU A 76 -50.59 -21.75 23.70
N ILE A 77 -50.66 -22.70 24.64
CA ILE A 77 -49.84 -23.93 24.63
C ILE A 77 -50.23 -24.83 23.45
N GLU A 78 -51.53 -25.04 23.22
CA GLU A 78 -51.99 -25.86 22.07
C GLU A 78 -51.76 -25.17 20.72
N GLU A 79 -51.95 -23.85 20.63
CA GLU A 79 -51.61 -23.06 19.44
C GLU A 79 -50.13 -23.19 19.08
N LEU A 80 -49.23 -23.11 20.07
CA LEU A 80 -47.79 -23.30 19.89
C LEU A 80 -47.45 -24.73 19.42
N LYS A 81 -48.11 -25.76 19.96
CA LYS A 81 -47.94 -27.16 19.50
C LYS A 81 -48.41 -27.36 18.05
N VAL A 82 -49.60 -26.85 17.71
CA VAL A 82 -50.15 -26.94 16.35
C VAL A 82 -49.28 -26.18 15.35
N TRP A 83 -48.81 -24.98 15.70
CA TRP A 83 -47.86 -24.22 14.90
C TRP A 83 -46.53 -24.97 14.70
N THR A 84 -46.02 -25.61 15.75
CA THR A 84 -44.78 -26.42 15.69
C THR A 84 -44.94 -27.62 14.76
N ALA A 85 -46.07 -28.34 14.84
CA ALA A 85 -46.37 -29.46 13.95
C ALA A 85 -46.51 -29.01 12.49
N ALA A 86 -47.15 -27.87 12.23
CA ALA A 86 -47.24 -27.28 10.89
C ALA A 86 -45.85 -26.88 10.35
N GLN A 87 -44.97 -26.33 11.19
CA GLN A 87 -43.61 -25.94 10.81
C GLN A 87 -42.72 -27.15 10.46
N GLN A 88 -42.95 -28.31 11.08
CA GLN A 88 -42.25 -29.56 10.75
C GLN A 88 -42.64 -30.14 9.37
N GLY A 89 -43.85 -29.82 8.89
CA GLY A 89 -44.33 -30.23 7.55
C GLY A 89 -43.94 -29.28 6.41
N ALA A 90 -43.25 -28.17 6.70
CA ALA A 90 -42.94 -27.14 5.70
C ALA A 90 -41.72 -27.49 4.84
N SER A 91 -41.85 -27.43 3.52
CA SER A 91 -40.76 -27.72 2.56
C SER A 91 -39.67 -26.63 2.51
N THR A 92 -39.95 -25.43 3.01
CA THR A 92 -39.00 -24.35 3.22
C THR A 92 -39.20 -23.73 4.60
N THR A 93 -38.12 -23.34 5.27
CA THR A 93 -38.15 -22.76 6.62
C THR A 93 -37.36 -21.46 6.65
N ASP A 94 -38.03 -20.30 6.79
CA ASP A 94 -37.34 -19.04 7.09
C ASP A 94 -37.13 -18.92 8.61
N TRP A 95 -35.90 -19.17 9.04
CA TRP A 95 -35.47 -19.08 10.42
C TRP A 95 -35.65 -17.69 11.06
N LYS A 96 -35.83 -16.61 10.28
CA LYS A 96 -36.18 -15.27 10.80
C LYS A 96 -37.64 -15.19 11.24
N ASP A 97 -38.53 -15.82 10.48
CA ASP A 97 -39.96 -15.79 10.73
C ASP A 97 -40.33 -16.79 11.83
N VAL A 98 -39.69 -17.96 11.87
CA VAL A 98 -39.69 -18.87 13.04
C VAL A 98 -39.27 -18.14 14.31
N ASN A 99 -38.14 -17.42 14.28
CA ASN A 99 -37.62 -16.66 15.43
C ASN A 99 -38.54 -15.48 15.81
N ARG A 100 -39.24 -14.85 14.85
CA ARG A 100 -40.24 -13.80 15.12
C ARG A 100 -41.50 -14.40 15.78
N ALA A 101 -41.99 -15.53 15.29
CA ALA A 101 -43.16 -16.22 15.83
C ALA A 101 -42.92 -16.68 17.27
N LEU A 102 -41.79 -17.37 17.54
CA LEU A 102 -41.39 -17.80 18.89
C LEU A 102 -41.35 -16.64 19.89
N ARG A 103 -40.88 -15.46 19.49
CA ARG A 103 -40.91 -14.25 20.34
C ARG A 103 -42.34 -13.78 20.60
N GLY A 104 -43.18 -13.71 19.55
CA GLY A 104 -44.59 -13.36 19.69
C GLY A 104 -45.35 -14.30 20.64
N PHE A 105 -45.04 -15.61 20.59
CA PHE A 105 -45.54 -16.60 21.54
C PHE A 105 -45.08 -16.32 22.99
N VAL A 106 -43.78 -16.05 23.20
CA VAL A 106 -43.22 -15.69 24.52
C VAL A 106 -43.82 -14.39 25.07
N ASP A 107 -44.01 -13.37 24.23
CA ASP A 107 -44.56 -12.09 24.67
C ASP A 107 -46.08 -12.17 24.94
N ARG A 108 -46.83 -13.00 24.20
CA ARG A 108 -48.21 -13.36 24.55
C ARG A 108 -48.30 -14.11 25.88
N TRP A 109 -47.37 -15.05 26.16
CA TRP A 109 -47.33 -15.76 27.44
C TRP A 109 -47.01 -14.83 28.63
N ARG A 110 -46.13 -13.84 28.42
CA ARG A 110 -45.82 -12.79 29.41
C ARG A 110 -47.01 -11.90 29.71
N ASN A 111 -47.73 -11.49 28.65
CA ASN A 111 -48.85 -10.54 28.74
C ASN A 111 -50.20 -11.18 29.12
N GLY A 112 -50.31 -12.51 29.15
CA GLY A 112 -51.53 -13.22 29.55
C GLY A 112 -51.91 -12.98 31.02
N GLY A 113 -53.20 -13.15 31.34
CA GLY A 113 -53.73 -12.82 32.68
C GLY A 113 -53.11 -13.59 33.86
N HIS A 114 -53.44 -13.13 35.07
CA HIS A 114 -52.99 -13.74 36.32
C HIS A 114 -53.75 -15.05 36.62
N VAL A 115 -53.03 -16.05 37.10
CA VAL A 115 -53.56 -17.37 37.51
C VAL A 115 -52.88 -17.77 38.81
N GLY A 116 -53.59 -18.45 39.70
CA GLY A 116 -53.06 -18.89 41.00
C GLY A 116 -51.79 -19.74 40.88
N GLU A 117 -50.82 -19.47 41.75
CA GLU A 117 -49.42 -19.92 41.69
C GLU A 117 -49.21 -21.39 41.28
N LYS A 118 -49.93 -22.34 41.91
CA LYS A 118 -49.80 -23.78 41.60
C LYS A 118 -50.16 -24.09 40.14
N VAL A 119 -51.28 -23.55 39.66
CA VAL A 119 -51.74 -23.71 38.28
C VAL A 119 -50.82 -22.97 37.31
N TYR A 120 -50.26 -21.83 37.71
CA TYR A 120 -49.23 -21.15 36.92
C TYR A 120 -47.96 -22.01 36.79
N ALA A 121 -47.49 -22.66 37.85
CA ALA A 121 -46.31 -23.53 37.82
C ALA A 121 -46.52 -24.78 36.94
N GLU A 122 -47.70 -25.41 37.03
CA GLU A 122 -48.11 -26.52 36.15
C GLU A 122 -48.10 -26.10 34.67
N LEU A 123 -48.81 -25.02 34.34
CA LEU A 123 -48.91 -24.51 32.96
C LEU A 123 -47.57 -23.97 32.45
N HIS A 124 -46.75 -23.34 33.29
CA HIS A 124 -45.42 -22.86 32.93
C HIS A 124 -44.47 -24.02 32.58
N THR A 125 -44.61 -25.17 33.25
CA THR A 125 -43.83 -26.38 32.94
C THR A 125 -44.23 -26.95 31.58
N GLN A 126 -45.54 -27.02 31.29
CA GLN A 126 -46.06 -27.45 29.98
C GLN A 126 -45.70 -26.47 28.86
N TRP A 127 -45.80 -25.16 29.14
CA TRP A 127 -45.40 -24.07 28.25
C TRP A 127 -43.93 -24.17 27.88
N LYS A 128 -43.03 -24.33 28.86
CA LYS A 128 -41.60 -24.49 28.61
C LYS A 128 -41.34 -25.73 27.74
N ALA A 129 -41.93 -26.88 28.05
CA ALA A 129 -41.75 -28.08 27.24
C ALA A 129 -42.21 -27.90 25.78
N ALA A 130 -43.32 -27.19 25.55
CA ALA A 130 -43.78 -26.84 24.20
C ALA A 130 -42.84 -25.83 23.49
N LEU A 131 -42.35 -24.83 24.22
CA LEU A 131 -41.45 -23.80 23.68
C LEU A 131 -40.05 -24.35 23.34
N ASP A 132 -39.48 -25.19 24.22
CA ASP A 132 -38.20 -25.85 23.99
C ASP A 132 -38.30 -26.78 22.76
N ALA A 133 -39.39 -27.53 22.61
CA ALA A 133 -39.65 -28.37 21.44
C ALA A 133 -39.85 -27.54 20.15
N ALA A 134 -40.47 -26.37 20.24
CA ALA A 134 -40.65 -25.44 19.12
C ALA A 134 -39.35 -24.73 18.72
N ALA A 135 -38.44 -24.50 19.68
CA ALA A 135 -37.14 -23.86 19.45
C ALA A 135 -36.07 -24.83 18.94
N ALA A 136 -36.11 -26.12 19.32
CA ALA A 136 -35.07 -27.09 19.03
C ALA A 136 -34.62 -27.17 17.54
N PRO A 137 -35.51 -27.11 16.53
CA PRO A 137 -35.07 -27.09 15.12
C PRO A 137 -34.25 -25.83 14.76
N LEU A 138 -34.64 -24.67 15.29
CA LEU A 138 -33.93 -23.41 15.11
C LEU A 138 -32.58 -23.41 15.86
N GLU A 139 -32.51 -24.01 17.05
CA GLU A 139 -31.26 -24.15 17.80
C GLU A 139 -30.29 -25.12 17.13
N ALA A 140 -30.79 -26.23 16.55
CA ALA A 140 -30.01 -27.15 15.74
C ALA A 140 -29.45 -26.47 14.48
N ALA A 141 -30.29 -25.75 13.72
CA ALA A 141 -29.85 -24.98 12.56
C ALA A 141 -28.83 -23.88 12.92
N GLN A 142 -29.00 -23.22 14.07
CA GLN A 142 -28.01 -22.26 14.59
C GLN A 142 -26.70 -22.94 15.01
N LYS A 143 -26.74 -24.19 15.51
CA LYS A 143 -25.53 -24.95 15.84
C LYS A 143 -24.76 -25.32 14.57
N GLU A 144 -25.43 -25.94 13.60
CA GLU A 144 -24.80 -26.33 12.33
C GLU A 144 -24.24 -25.12 11.58
N ASN A 145 -24.97 -24.01 11.52
CA ASN A 145 -24.50 -22.76 10.89
C ASN A 145 -23.29 -22.13 11.62
N ARG A 146 -23.15 -22.31 12.95
CA ARG A 146 -21.91 -21.95 13.65
C ARG A 146 -20.75 -22.85 13.25
N GLU A 147 -20.95 -24.16 13.25
CA GLU A 147 -19.92 -25.15 12.87
C GLU A 147 -19.44 -24.94 11.42
N ARG A 148 -20.34 -24.61 10.49
CA ARG A 148 -20.00 -24.20 9.11
C ARG A 148 -19.21 -22.88 9.07
N ARG A 149 -19.61 -21.85 9.83
CA ARG A 149 -18.84 -20.59 9.92
C ARG A 149 -17.47 -20.81 10.55
N GLU A 150 -17.33 -21.72 11.51
CA GLU A 150 -16.06 -22.09 12.14
C GLU A 150 -15.15 -22.84 11.16
N ALA A 151 -15.69 -23.72 10.30
CA ALA A 151 -14.95 -24.29 9.17
C ALA A 151 -14.47 -23.21 8.17
N LEU A 152 -15.31 -22.22 7.83
CA LEU A 152 -14.91 -21.08 6.98
C LEU A 152 -13.81 -20.22 7.63
N ILE A 153 -13.72 -20.16 8.97
CA ILE A 153 -12.61 -19.50 9.68
C ILE A 153 -11.31 -20.31 9.51
N VAL A 154 -11.36 -21.64 9.54
CA VAL A 154 -10.18 -22.49 9.28
C VAL A 154 -9.72 -22.38 7.82
N GLU A 155 -10.65 -22.35 6.85
CA GLU A 155 -10.32 -22.03 5.45
C GLU A 155 -9.67 -20.64 5.30
N ALA A 156 -10.17 -19.62 6.02
CA ALA A 156 -9.59 -18.26 6.02
C ALA A 156 -8.18 -18.22 6.59
N GLN A 157 -7.91 -18.99 7.66
CA GLN A 157 -6.57 -19.14 8.24
C GLN A 157 -5.59 -19.82 7.26
N ALA A 158 -6.01 -20.90 6.61
CA ALA A 158 -5.19 -21.58 5.60
C ALA A 158 -4.86 -20.65 4.41
N LEU A 159 -5.84 -19.89 3.91
CA LEU A 159 -5.61 -18.92 2.82
C LEU A 159 -4.74 -17.71 3.26
N GLY A 160 -4.79 -17.29 4.52
CA GLY A 160 -3.95 -16.22 5.06
C GLY A 160 -2.51 -16.64 5.40
N ALA A 161 -2.30 -17.93 5.66
CA ALA A 161 -0.99 -18.54 5.87
C ALA A 161 -0.28 -18.92 4.55
N ALA A 162 -1.00 -19.04 3.44
CA ALA A 162 -0.43 -19.37 2.14
C ALA A 162 0.60 -18.32 1.65
N PRO A 163 1.70 -18.74 1.00
CA PRO A 163 2.76 -17.83 0.52
C PRO A 163 2.38 -16.99 -0.70
N GLY A 164 1.15 -17.12 -1.21
CA GLY A 164 0.63 -16.34 -2.33
C GLY A 164 -0.86 -16.03 -2.12
N LEU A 165 -1.22 -14.74 -2.11
CA LEU A 165 -2.56 -14.29 -1.71
C LEU A 165 -3.60 -14.53 -2.81
N GLN A 166 -4.33 -15.64 -2.72
CA GLN A 166 -5.32 -16.07 -3.72
C GLN A 166 -6.62 -15.27 -3.66
N VAL A 167 -6.61 -14.03 -4.21
CA VAL A 167 -7.74 -13.08 -4.17
C VAL A 167 -9.06 -13.68 -4.68
N ALA A 168 -9.04 -14.60 -5.65
CA ALA A 168 -10.23 -15.28 -6.15
C ALA A 168 -10.85 -16.23 -5.11
N ALA A 169 -10.02 -17.05 -4.43
CA ALA A 169 -10.46 -17.94 -3.35
C ALA A 169 -11.03 -17.13 -2.16
N ILE A 170 -10.37 -16.03 -1.79
CA ILE A 170 -10.83 -15.14 -0.72
C ILE A 170 -12.22 -14.55 -1.04
N LYS A 171 -12.46 -14.13 -2.30
CA LYS A 171 -13.79 -13.64 -2.74
C LYS A 171 -14.86 -14.73 -2.66
N ALA A 172 -14.56 -15.95 -3.11
CA ALA A 172 -15.49 -17.08 -3.02
C ALA A 172 -15.81 -17.42 -1.54
N LEU A 173 -14.81 -17.38 -0.66
CA LEU A 173 -14.98 -17.60 0.78
C LEU A 173 -15.86 -16.52 1.43
N GLN A 174 -15.67 -15.25 1.04
CA GLN A 174 -16.52 -14.14 1.48
C GLN A 174 -17.97 -14.25 0.98
N GLN A 175 -18.20 -14.84 -0.20
CA GLN A 175 -19.54 -15.13 -0.71
C GLN A 175 -20.24 -16.24 0.10
N ARG A 176 -19.58 -17.38 0.32
CA ARG A 176 -20.08 -18.46 1.20
C ARG A 176 -20.39 -17.94 2.61
N TRP A 177 -19.51 -17.10 3.17
CA TRP A 177 -19.75 -16.44 4.45
C TRP A 177 -21.00 -15.57 4.44
N ALA A 178 -21.22 -14.77 3.39
CA ALA A 178 -22.40 -13.92 3.27
C ALA A 178 -23.70 -14.73 3.07
N GLU A 179 -23.63 -15.92 2.47
CA GLU A 179 -24.74 -16.86 2.33
C GLU A 179 -25.11 -17.49 3.68
N GLU A 180 -24.15 -18.10 4.38
CA GLU A 180 -24.34 -18.65 5.73
C GLU A 180 -24.73 -17.56 6.75
N ALA A 181 -24.26 -16.32 6.59
CA ALA A 181 -24.68 -15.18 7.41
C ALA A 181 -26.15 -14.79 7.20
N ARG A 182 -26.69 -14.95 5.99
CA ARG A 182 -28.08 -14.63 5.65
C ARG A 182 -29.05 -15.75 5.99
N ALA A 183 -28.60 -17.00 6.00
CA ALA A 183 -29.43 -18.18 6.18
C ALA A 183 -30.03 -18.29 7.58
N VAL A 184 -29.19 -18.27 8.63
CA VAL A 184 -29.63 -18.50 10.02
C VAL A 184 -29.33 -17.29 10.92
N PRO A 185 -30.34 -16.70 11.60
CA PRO A 185 -30.12 -15.61 12.55
C PRO A 185 -29.36 -16.06 13.79
N LEU A 186 -28.25 -15.38 14.09
CA LEU A 186 -27.49 -15.55 15.33
C LEU A 186 -27.55 -14.28 16.20
N ALA A 187 -27.15 -14.41 17.47
CA ALA A 187 -27.02 -13.26 18.37
C ALA A 187 -25.81 -12.39 17.98
N ARG A 188 -26.04 -11.08 17.77
CA ARG A 188 -25.05 -10.11 17.25
C ARG A 188 -23.64 -10.23 17.84
N LYS A 189 -23.50 -10.43 19.16
CA LYS A 189 -22.19 -10.59 19.83
C LYS A 189 -21.40 -11.83 19.36
N HIS A 190 -22.09 -12.94 19.10
CA HIS A 190 -21.47 -14.16 18.57
C HIS A 190 -21.11 -13.99 17.09
N GLU A 191 -21.98 -13.36 16.31
CA GLU A 191 -21.73 -13.05 14.91
C GLU A 191 -20.54 -12.10 14.73
N GLN A 192 -20.40 -11.07 15.57
CA GLN A 192 -19.22 -10.20 15.62
C GLN A 192 -17.95 -10.99 15.92
N LYS A 193 -17.92 -11.80 17.00
CA LYS A 193 -16.76 -12.63 17.37
C LYS A 193 -16.34 -13.57 16.23
N LEU A 194 -17.31 -14.20 15.56
CA LEU A 194 -17.05 -15.09 14.42
C LEU A 194 -16.53 -14.31 13.20
N TRP A 195 -17.09 -13.15 12.90
CA TRP A 195 -16.64 -12.28 11.81
C TRP A 195 -15.23 -11.73 12.02
N ASP A 196 -14.90 -11.28 13.22
CA ASP A 196 -13.57 -10.77 13.54
C ASP A 196 -12.51 -11.89 13.45
N ALA A 197 -12.86 -13.11 13.89
CA ALA A 197 -12.02 -14.30 13.76
C ALA A 197 -11.83 -14.75 12.29
N PHE A 198 -12.87 -14.64 11.46
CA PHE A 198 -12.81 -14.91 10.02
C PHE A 198 -11.96 -13.87 9.27
N ARG A 199 -12.15 -12.60 9.60
CA ARG A 199 -11.54 -11.48 8.88
C ARG A 199 -10.06 -11.28 9.22
N LYS A 200 -9.68 -11.45 10.49
CA LYS A 200 -8.29 -11.23 10.96
C LYS A 200 -7.20 -11.90 10.09
N PRO A 201 -7.22 -13.23 9.82
CA PRO A 201 -6.16 -13.88 9.04
C PRO A 201 -6.08 -13.37 7.59
N LEU A 202 -7.21 -12.92 7.02
CA LEU A 202 -7.26 -12.35 5.68
C LEU A 202 -6.65 -10.93 5.69
N ASP A 203 -7.10 -10.06 6.59
CA ASP A 203 -6.58 -8.70 6.74
C ASP A 203 -5.07 -8.70 7.06
N ASP A 204 -4.58 -9.62 7.90
CA ASP A 204 -3.16 -9.76 8.24
C ASP A 204 -2.33 -10.25 7.03
N ALA A 205 -2.88 -11.11 6.17
CA ALA A 205 -2.23 -11.54 4.94
C ALA A 205 -2.21 -10.44 3.85
N PHE A 206 -3.26 -9.61 3.77
CA PHE A 206 -3.25 -8.40 2.95
C PHE A 206 -2.16 -7.40 3.42
N LYS A 207 -2.07 -7.14 4.74
CA LYS A 207 -1.00 -6.28 5.33
C LYS A 207 0.39 -6.80 4.98
N ARG A 208 0.62 -8.11 5.08
CA ARG A 208 1.92 -8.74 4.75
C ARG A 208 2.35 -8.43 3.30
N ARG A 209 1.47 -8.74 2.34
CA ARG A 209 1.67 -8.43 0.91
C ARG A 209 1.86 -6.94 0.63
N ASP A 210 1.23 -6.08 1.42
CA ASP A 210 1.33 -4.63 1.22
C ASP A 210 2.62 -4.06 1.81
N ALA A 211 3.11 -4.63 2.91
CA ALA A 211 4.45 -4.37 3.44
C ALA A 211 5.57 -4.90 2.52
N GLU A 212 5.45 -6.12 1.98
CA GLU A 212 6.37 -6.71 0.99
C GLU A 212 6.51 -5.80 -0.25
N ARG A 213 5.39 -5.24 -0.73
CA ARG A 213 5.39 -4.33 -1.90
C ARG A 213 5.97 -2.96 -1.59
N GLU A 214 5.75 -2.41 -0.40
CA GLU A 214 6.41 -1.15 -0.01
C GLU A 214 7.90 -1.35 0.30
N GLN A 215 8.33 -2.52 0.79
CA GLN A 215 9.75 -2.90 0.89
C GLN A 215 10.42 -3.02 -0.49
N ALA A 216 9.77 -3.70 -1.44
CA ALA A 216 10.27 -3.78 -2.82
C ALA A 216 10.36 -2.38 -3.47
N ARG A 217 9.38 -1.51 -3.19
CA ARG A 217 9.38 -0.12 -3.65
C ARG A 217 10.47 0.73 -2.98
N SER A 218 10.69 0.59 -1.68
CA SER A 218 11.74 1.33 -0.98
C SER A 218 13.14 0.90 -1.42
N ALA A 219 13.34 -0.39 -1.73
CA ALA A 219 14.58 -0.88 -2.34
C ALA A 219 14.82 -0.29 -3.75
N LEU A 220 13.79 -0.17 -4.58
CA LEU A 220 13.88 0.52 -5.88
C LEU A 220 14.17 2.02 -5.71
N ASN A 221 13.45 2.71 -4.81
CA ASN A 221 13.71 4.12 -4.50
C ASN A 221 15.15 4.35 -4.01
N ALA A 222 15.71 3.43 -3.20
CA ALA A 222 17.08 3.52 -2.70
C ALA A 222 18.11 3.32 -3.82
N HIS A 223 17.84 2.44 -4.80
CA HIS A 223 18.67 2.32 -6.00
C HIS A 223 18.62 3.60 -6.85
N ASP A 224 17.43 4.16 -7.09
CA ASP A 224 17.26 5.43 -7.81
C ASP A 224 17.99 6.59 -7.12
N GLN A 225 17.90 6.69 -5.78
CA GLN A 225 18.64 7.69 -4.99
C GLN A 225 20.16 7.52 -5.11
N ALA A 226 20.67 6.29 -4.98
CA ALA A 226 22.11 6.02 -5.13
C ALA A 226 22.63 6.42 -6.51
N VAL A 227 21.85 6.22 -7.58
CA VAL A 227 22.24 6.67 -8.93
C VAL A 227 22.15 8.19 -9.07
N LEU A 228 21.12 8.83 -8.52
CA LEU A 228 20.98 10.30 -8.52
C LEU A 228 22.15 10.98 -7.78
N ASP A 229 22.64 10.40 -6.68
CA ASP A 229 23.78 10.94 -5.95
C ASP A 229 25.11 10.65 -6.66
N ALA A 230 25.25 9.49 -7.31
CA ALA A 230 26.39 9.20 -8.19
C ALA A 230 26.44 10.11 -9.44
N SER A 231 25.29 10.49 -10.03
CA SER A 231 25.26 11.43 -11.16
C SER A 231 25.63 12.85 -10.73
N LYS A 232 25.15 13.32 -9.57
CA LYS A 232 25.59 14.60 -8.98
C LYS A 232 27.10 14.61 -8.69
N ALA A 233 27.65 13.51 -8.19
CA ALA A 233 29.09 13.37 -7.96
C ALA A 233 29.89 13.45 -9.28
N LEU A 234 29.36 12.88 -10.38
CA LEU A 234 29.95 13.01 -11.71
C LEU A 234 29.85 14.43 -12.28
N GLU A 235 28.76 15.15 -12.05
CA GLU A 235 28.62 16.56 -12.42
C GLU A 235 29.60 17.45 -11.64
N ALA A 236 29.74 17.22 -10.33
CA ALA A 236 30.73 17.92 -9.50
C ALA A 236 32.18 17.62 -9.92
N ALA A 237 32.49 16.36 -10.27
CA ALA A 237 33.79 16.00 -10.85
C ALA A 237 34.02 16.69 -12.21
N THR A 238 32.98 16.77 -13.05
CA THR A 238 33.02 17.48 -14.34
C THR A 238 33.28 18.97 -14.17
N ALA A 239 32.62 19.62 -13.21
CA ALA A 239 32.85 21.02 -12.87
C ALA A 239 34.26 21.30 -12.30
N SER A 240 34.95 20.28 -11.78
CA SER A 240 36.31 20.43 -11.23
C SER A 240 37.42 20.48 -12.30
N GLY A 241 37.12 20.15 -13.56
CA GLY A 241 38.09 20.12 -14.68
C GLY A 241 39.17 19.02 -14.58
N ASP A 242 39.21 18.23 -13.51
CA ASP A 242 40.20 17.18 -13.30
C ASP A 242 39.82 15.92 -14.09
N ALA A 243 40.51 15.69 -15.20
CA ALA A 243 40.30 14.54 -16.08
C ALA A 243 40.49 13.18 -15.38
N ALA A 244 41.20 13.08 -14.25
CA ALA A 244 41.28 11.85 -13.46
C ALA A 244 40.03 11.67 -12.60
N ARG A 245 39.57 12.72 -11.91
CA ARG A 245 38.33 12.69 -11.09
C ARG A 245 37.10 12.34 -11.90
N ILE A 246 36.97 12.90 -13.11
CA ILE A 246 35.85 12.59 -14.00
C ILE A 246 35.84 11.09 -14.35
N ARG A 247 36.99 10.50 -14.67
CA ARG A 247 37.10 9.06 -14.94
C ARG A 247 36.77 8.20 -13.70
N THR A 248 37.21 8.58 -12.50
CA THR A 248 36.84 7.83 -11.28
C THR A 248 35.34 7.94 -10.97
N ALA A 249 34.72 9.11 -11.19
CA ALA A 249 33.29 9.30 -10.96
C ALA A 249 32.43 8.56 -12.01
N MET A 250 32.87 8.47 -13.27
CA MET A 250 32.22 7.62 -14.28
C MET A 250 32.23 6.14 -13.85
N ASN A 251 33.39 5.63 -13.42
CA ASN A 251 33.50 4.24 -12.93
C ASN A 251 32.60 3.98 -11.71
N GLN A 252 32.45 4.96 -10.81
CA GLN A 252 31.54 4.86 -9.66
C GLN A 252 30.07 4.83 -10.09
N LEU A 253 29.66 5.70 -11.02
CA LEU A 253 28.31 5.69 -11.58
C LEU A 253 28.00 4.36 -12.29
N GLU A 254 28.96 3.81 -13.03
CA GLU A 254 28.83 2.49 -13.67
C GLU A 254 28.73 1.36 -12.63
N ALA A 255 29.53 1.38 -11.55
CA ALA A 255 29.46 0.38 -10.48
C ALA A 255 28.14 0.42 -9.69
N VAL A 256 27.58 1.61 -9.44
CA VAL A 256 26.26 1.77 -8.79
C VAL A 256 25.13 1.30 -9.71
N THR A 257 25.14 1.70 -10.98
CA THR A 257 24.08 1.37 -11.96
C THR A 257 24.10 -0.09 -12.42
N GLN A 258 25.25 -0.78 -12.33
CA GLN A 258 25.35 -2.23 -12.49
C GLN A 258 25.03 -3.01 -11.19
N GLY A 259 24.73 -2.33 -10.08
CA GLY A 259 24.48 -2.96 -8.78
C GLY A 259 25.73 -3.55 -8.09
N GLN A 260 26.90 -3.46 -8.72
CA GLN A 260 28.16 -3.98 -8.19
C GLN A 260 28.56 -3.28 -6.88
N ALA A 261 28.25 -1.99 -6.73
CA ALA A 261 28.46 -1.25 -5.49
C ALA A 261 27.65 -1.80 -4.29
N ALA A 262 26.49 -2.43 -4.55
CA ALA A 262 25.73 -3.13 -3.51
C ALA A 262 26.28 -4.53 -3.25
N ALA A 263 26.75 -5.23 -4.28
CA ALA A 263 27.37 -6.55 -4.15
C ALA A 263 28.69 -6.51 -3.35
N THR A 264 29.50 -5.45 -3.50
CA THR A 264 30.75 -5.26 -2.74
C THR A 264 30.53 -4.83 -1.28
N ALA A 265 29.30 -4.45 -0.91
CA ALA A 265 28.93 -4.10 0.47
C ALA A 265 28.36 -5.28 1.27
N ALA A 266 28.17 -6.45 0.64
CA ALA A 266 27.76 -7.67 1.32
C ALA A 266 28.97 -8.31 2.03
N PRO A 267 28.93 -8.52 3.36
CA PRO A 267 29.99 -9.24 4.05
C PRO A 267 29.94 -10.72 3.65
N VAL A 268 30.94 -11.18 2.90
CA VAL A 268 31.10 -12.61 2.60
C VAL A 268 31.32 -13.39 3.90
N PRO A 269 30.50 -14.42 4.21
CA PRO A 269 30.80 -15.31 5.32
C PRO A 269 32.06 -16.11 4.97
N ALA A 270 32.99 -16.22 5.92
CA ALA A 270 34.20 -17.02 5.75
C ALA A 270 33.83 -18.52 5.71
N SER A 271 33.94 -19.12 4.54
CA SER A 271 33.75 -20.57 4.35
C SER A 271 35.04 -21.32 4.72
N ASP A 272 35.20 -21.66 6.00
CA ASP A 272 36.30 -22.51 6.45
C ASP A 272 36.21 -23.92 5.84
N THR A 273 37.12 -24.25 4.93
CA THR A 273 37.29 -25.59 4.36
C THR A 273 38.52 -26.27 4.95
N LEU A 274 38.35 -27.23 5.87
CA LEU A 274 39.47 -28.04 6.39
C LEU A 274 39.17 -29.54 6.42
N SER A 275 39.84 -30.26 5.51
CA SER A 275 40.13 -31.69 5.51
C SER A 275 41.11 -31.94 4.37
N ALA A 276 42.33 -32.49 4.53
CA ALA A 276 43.12 -32.85 5.73
C ALA A 276 44.62 -32.57 5.37
N THR A 277 45.71 -33.08 5.97
CA THR A 277 45.98 -34.23 6.86
C THR A 277 47.29 -34.02 7.64
N ALA A 278 47.53 -34.81 8.69
CA ALA A 278 48.84 -35.03 9.33
C ALA A 278 49.76 -35.91 8.41
N PRO A 279 51.07 -36.20 8.72
CA PRO A 279 51.71 -36.14 10.05
C PRO A 279 53.25 -35.84 10.15
N VAL A 280 53.79 -35.99 11.37
CA VAL A 280 55.18 -36.37 11.78
C VAL A 280 56.27 -35.28 12.04
N ALA A 281 57.02 -35.51 13.15
CA ALA A 281 58.39 -35.09 13.52
C ALA A 281 58.68 -33.83 14.39
N LEU A 282 58.86 -34.10 15.70
CA LEU A 282 59.92 -33.68 16.65
C LEU A 282 60.37 -32.21 16.80
N ALA A 283 60.38 -31.77 18.08
CA ALA A 283 61.16 -30.62 18.60
C ALA A 283 62.59 -31.03 19.01
N PRO A 284 63.48 -30.08 19.38
CA PRO A 284 63.61 -29.62 20.78
C PRO A 284 63.92 -28.10 20.93
N SER A 285 64.08 -27.45 22.10
CA SER A 285 63.52 -27.59 23.47
C SER A 285 63.93 -26.35 24.30
N GLY A 286 63.17 -25.99 25.36
CA GLY A 286 63.55 -24.96 26.35
C GLY A 286 62.32 -24.22 26.95
N THR A 287 61.70 -24.70 28.04
CA THR A 287 62.02 -24.41 29.48
C THR A 287 61.81 -22.93 29.89
N ALA A 288 61.05 -22.58 30.93
CA ALA A 288 60.24 -23.33 31.92
C ALA A 288 59.13 -22.39 32.48
N ASP A 289 57.88 -22.83 32.68
CA ASP A 289 57.28 -23.37 33.93
C ASP A 289 56.86 -22.30 34.97
N GLY A 290 55.62 -22.24 35.49
CA GLY A 290 54.40 -22.97 35.12
C GLY A 290 53.21 -22.79 36.10
N SER A 291 52.08 -23.44 35.77
CA SER A 291 50.95 -23.84 36.66
C SER A 291 50.05 -22.75 37.34
N ALA A 292 48.72 -22.83 37.41
CA ALA A 292 47.68 -23.59 36.68
C ALA A 292 46.24 -23.09 36.99
N ALA A 293 45.27 -23.58 36.19
CA ALA A 293 43.87 -23.91 36.56
C ALA A 293 42.74 -22.84 36.66
N VAL A 294 42.01 -22.69 35.53
CA VAL A 294 40.56 -23.04 35.38
C VAL A 294 39.47 -22.11 36.01
N PRO A 295 38.28 -21.95 35.39
CA PRO A 295 37.66 -20.62 35.20
C PRO A 295 36.38 -20.34 36.02
N PRO A 296 35.88 -19.08 36.00
CA PRO A 296 34.52 -18.74 36.44
C PRO A 296 33.47 -18.96 35.35
N ALA A 297 32.31 -19.51 35.73
CA ALA A 297 31.10 -19.51 34.91
C ALA A 297 30.29 -18.21 35.13
N ALA A 298 29.35 -17.92 34.21
CA ALA A 298 28.43 -16.81 34.35
C ALA A 298 27.29 -17.11 35.34
N PRO A 299 26.87 -16.13 36.17
CA PRO A 299 25.59 -16.16 36.85
C PRO A 299 24.55 -15.29 36.13
N ALA A 300 23.32 -15.80 35.98
CA ALA A 300 22.14 -14.97 35.77
C ALA A 300 21.55 -14.55 37.12
N SER A 301 20.99 -13.35 37.21
CA SER A 301 20.23 -12.85 38.36
C SER A 301 19.40 -11.64 37.90
N GLY A 302 18.14 -11.46 38.31
CA GLY A 302 17.27 -12.36 39.08
C GLY A 302 15.85 -11.78 39.13
N GLU A 303 14.86 -12.62 39.40
CA GLU A 303 13.47 -12.19 39.59
C GLU A 303 13.28 -11.42 40.91
N ASN A 304 12.29 -10.53 40.96
CA ASN A 304 11.23 -10.72 41.94
C ASN A 304 9.92 -10.03 41.52
N VAL A 305 8.79 -10.62 41.92
CA VAL A 305 7.43 -10.10 41.69
C VAL A 305 6.59 -10.39 42.92
N SER A 306 6.02 -9.35 43.53
CA SER A 306 4.81 -9.39 44.37
C SER A 306 4.35 -7.93 44.60
N ALA A 307 3.08 -7.49 44.59
CA ALA A 307 1.73 -8.07 44.78
C ALA A 307 1.06 -7.47 46.04
N GLU A 308 -0.26 -7.68 46.17
CA GLU A 308 -1.17 -7.13 47.20
C GLU A 308 -1.43 -5.60 47.15
N SER A 309 -2.62 -5.09 47.50
CA SER A 309 -3.94 -5.75 47.73
C SER A 309 -5.09 -4.78 47.39
N ALA A 310 -6.35 -5.25 47.43
CA ALA A 310 -7.53 -4.48 47.02
C ALA A 310 -8.56 -4.30 48.14
N ALA A 311 -9.37 -3.21 48.10
CA ALA A 311 -10.53 -3.06 48.99
C ALA A 311 -11.65 -2.12 48.48
N SER A 312 -12.89 -2.60 48.66
CA SER A 312 -14.15 -1.85 48.85
C SER A 312 -14.84 -1.12 47.66
N ALA A 313 -16.12 -0.82 47.85
CA ALA A 313 -17.08 -0.48 46.78
C ALA A 313 -18.35 0.27 47.28
N ALA A 314 -19.11 0.80 46.31
CA ALA A 314 -20.51 1.29 46.37
C ALA A 314 -20.85 2.52 47.25
N GLY A 315 -21.71 3.42 46.75
CA GLY A 315 -22.18 4.60 47.50
C GLY A 315 -22.96 5.65 46.69
N THR A 316 -24.26 5.44 46.50
CA THR A 316 -25.20 6.34 45.79
C THR A 316 -25.40 7.70 46.47
N THR A 317 -25.49 8.80 45.69
CA THR A 317 -26.46 9.91 45.89
C THR A 317 -26.73 10.67 44.58
N ALA A 318 -27.89 11.34 44.48
CA ALA A 318 -28.31 12.14 43.33
C ALA A 318 -28.21 13.65 43.60
N GLY A 319 -28.21 14.49 42.54
CA GLY A 319 -28.20 15.94 42.68
C GLY A 319 -28.09 16.75 41.37
N GLU A 320 -29.21 16.93 40.67
CA GLU A 320 -29.44 18.14 39.85
C GLU A 320 -29.83 19.31 40.80
N PRO A 321 -29.49 20.60 40.50
CA PRO A 321 -30.18 21.32 39.42
C PRO A 321 -29.43 22.46 38.67
N LEU A 322 -29.80 22.64 37.39
CA LEU A 322 -30.34 23.87 36.76
C LEU A 322 -29.71 25.28 37.00
N VAL A 323 -29.23 25.93 35.90
CA VAL A 323 -29.07 27.39 35.60
C VAL A 323 -28.23 28.28 36.56
N ALA A 324 -27.64 29.44 36.20
CA ALA A 324 -27.95 30.44 35.16
C ALA A 324 -26.77 31.38 34.78
N ALA A 325 -27.00 32.20 33.72
CA ALA A 325 -26.55 33.58 33.50
C ALA A 325 -25.05 34.02 33.48
N THR A 326 -24.63 34.54 32.32
CA THR A 326 -23.58 35.57 32.11
C THR A 326 -24.05 36.95 32.64
N PRO A 327 -23.17 37.98 32.88
CA PRO A 327 -22.63 38.83 31.78
C PRO A 327 -21.29 39.58 32.03
N ALA A 328 -20.81 40.28 30.98
CA ALA A 328 -19.86 41.44 30.94
C ALA A 328 -18.41 41.25 31.52
N ALA A 329 -17.30 41.74 30.91
CA ALA A 329 -16.97 42.92 30.07
C ALA A 329 -16.85 44.25 30.86
N THR A 330 -16.06 45.25 30.45
CA THR A 330 -15.10 45.35 29.30
C THR A 330 -13.66 45.03 29.77
N ASP A 331 -12.49 45.55 29.33
CA ASP A 331 -11.97 46.55 28.35
C ASP A 331 -10.45 46.23 28.13
N ALA A 332 -9.58 46.82 27.28
CA ALA A 332 -9.63 47.94 26.32
C ALA A 332 -8.61 47.72 25.15
N ALA A 333 -8.22 48.79 24.43
CA ALA A 333 -7.23 48.81 23.33
C ALA A 333 -6.35 50.11 23.43
N PRO A 334 -5.76 50.78 22.39
CA PRO A 334 -5.89 50.72 20.91
C PRO A 334 -4.55 50.33 20.20
N ALA A 335 -4.38 50.31 18.87
CA ALA A 335 -5.12 50.86 17.70
C ALA A 335 -4.92 49.94 16.45
N ALA A 336 -5.30 50.23 15.19
CA ALA A 336 -5.85 51.43 14.53
C ALA A 336 -6.70 51.11 13.25
N ALA A 337 -7.27 52.18 12.68
CA ALA A 337 -7.72 52.46 11.30
C ALA A 337 -7.71 51.32 10.22
N THR A 338 -8.82 50.83 9.61
CA THR A 338 -10.00 51.43 8.87
C THR A 338 -9.72 51.79 7.40
N PRO A 339 -10.69 51.77 6.44
CA PRO A 339 -12.19 51.85 6.50
C PRO A 339 -12.91 50.81 5.56
N VAL A 340 -14.18 50.78 5.09
CA VAL A 340 -15.60 51.17 5.44
C VAL A 340 -16.53 50.37 4.46
N VAL A 341 -17.48 49.50 4.86
CA VAL A 341 -18.94 49.70 5.14
C VAL A 341 -19.74 50.30 3.94
N PRO A 342 -20.89 49.74 3.43
CA PRO A 342 -22.09 49.24 4.17
C PRO A 342 -22.76 47.94 3.58
N LYS A 343 -24.06 47.57 3.74
CA LYS A 343 -24.94 47.24 4.91
C LYS A 343 -26.26 46.52 4.42
N LYS A 344 -26.75 45.47 5.11
CA LYS A 344 -28.16 44.91 5.16
C LYS A 344 -28.75 44.24 3.87
N ALA A 345 -29.75 43.33 3.89
CA ALA A 345 -30.47 42.55 4.94
C ALA A 345 -31.15 41.24 4.39
N ARG A 346 -31.77 40.43 5.28
CA ARG A 346 -32.56 39.16 5.05
C ARG A 346 -34.07 39.48 4.79
N PRO A 347 -35.09 38.57 4.66
CA PRO A 347 -35.18 37.11 5.01
C PRO A 347 -36.16 36.20 4.17
N VAL A 348 -36.41 34.96 4.66
CA VAL A 348 -37.49 33.94 4.32
C VAL A 348 -37.52 33.42 2.84
N VAL A 349 -38.05 32.25 2.43
CA VAL A 349 -39.06 31.27 2.91
C VAL A 349 -38.58 29.79 2.69
N ALA A 350 -39.31 28.80 3.22
CA ALA A 350 -39.17 27.35 2.96
C ALA A 350 -39.71 26.94 1.54
N MET A 351 -39.84 25.67 1.09
CA MET A 351 -39.80 24.34 1.74
C MET A 351 -39.60 23.21 0.70
N ARG A 352 -39.10 22.03 1.13
CA ARG A 352 -39.32 20.65 0.60
C ARG A 352 -39.32 20.35 -0.92
N GLY A 353 -38.51 19.34 -1.27
CA GLY A 353 -38.79 18.36 -2.35
C GLY A 353 -38.47 18.80 -3.79
N ASP A 354 -38.39 17.90 -4.76
CA ASP A 354 -38.12 16.45 -4.64
C ASP A 354 -37.54 15.88 -5.97
N ASP A 355 -37.35 14.57 -6.04
CA ASP A 355 -36.86 13.76 -7.17
C ASP A 355 -36.98 14.31 -8.62
N ARG A 356 -35.81 14.63 -9.17
CA ARG A 356 -35.26 14.16 -10.48
C ARG A 356 -35.94 12.86 -10.99
N PRO A 357 -36.27 12.66 -12.30
CA PRO A 357 -35.48 13.04 -13.49
C PRO A 357 -36.27 13.49 -14.76
N GLY A 358 -35.59 13.77 -15.88
CA GLY A 358 -36.22 13.61 -17.21
C GLY A 358 -35.59 14.34 -18.42
N ALA A 359 -35.35 13.58 -19.49
CA ALA A 359 -35.21 13.95 -20.91
C ALA A 359 -34.91 15.42 -21.34
N ARG A 360 -33.74 15.63 -21.97
CA ARG A 360 -33.51 16.75 -22.93
C ARG A 360 -34.07 16.40 -24.32
N LYS A 361 -34.40 17.42 -25.13
CA LYS A 361 -34.77 17.29 -26.56
C LYS A 361 -34.28 18.54 -27.35
N SER A 362 -34.27 18.45 -28.70
CA SER A 362 -33.78 19.44 -29.70
C SER A 362 -32.29 19.82 -29.58
N SER A 363 -31.38 19.58 -30.55
CA SER A 363 -31.36 19.94 -31.99
C SER A 363 -31.36 21.47 -32.23
N PRO A 364 -30.67 22.02 -33.26
CA PRO A 364 -30.34 21.37 -34.55
C PRO A 364 -28.92 21.59 -35.15
N GLU A 365 -28.73 20.91 -36.29
CA GLU A 365 -27.95 21.13 -37.54
C GLU A 365 -26.94 22.30 -37.71
N ALA A 366 -25.98 22.28 -38.64
CA ALA A 366 -25.70 21.41 -39.81
C ALA A 366 -24.17 21.15 -39.94
N ALA A 367 -23.53 20.52 -40.96
CA ALA A 367 -23.88 19.87 -42.25
C ALA A 367 -22.82 18.75 -42.52
N ASP A 368 -22.52 18.13 -43.68
CA ASP A 368 -22.98 18.20 -45.09
C ASP A 368 -22.63 16.86 -45.82
N ARG A 369 -23.11 16.68 -47.06
CA ARG A 369 -22.63 15.87 -48.21
C ARG A 369 -21.64 14.69 -48.00
N GLY A 370 -22.15 13.47 -48.26
CA GLY A 370 -21.36 12.30 -48.68
C GLY A 370 -22.23 11.14 -49.19
N ARG A 371 -22.16 10.79 -50.49
CA ARG A 371 -22.91 9.66 -51.11
C ARG A 371 -22.19 8.33 -50.86
N GLY A 372 -22.84 7.14 -50.80
CA GLY A 372 -24.26 6.81 -50.93
C GLY A 372 -24.54 5.30 -50.77
N PHE A 373 -25.83 4.91 -50.77
CA PHE A 373 -26.38 3.53 -50.67
C PHE A 373 -26.46 2.82 -52.06
N PRO A 374 -26.87 1.53 -52.20
CA PRO A 374 -27.42 0.61 -51.18
C PRO A 374 -26.82 -0.82 -51.08
N ASP A 375 -27.05 -1.38 -49.88
CA ASP A 375 -27.40 -2.77 -49.52
C ASP A 375 -27.74 -3.78 -50.65
N ARG A 376 -27.25 -5.03 -50.49
CA ARG A 376 -27.87 -6.25 -51.00
C ARG A 376 -27.81 -7.38 -49.97
N ARG A 377 -28.93 -8.11 -49.86
CA ARG A 377 -29.28 -8.97 -48.73
C ARG A 377 -29.47 -10.45 -49.14
N ASP A 378 -29.16 -11.34 -48.19
CA ASP A 378 -29.48 -12.78 -48.07
C ASP A 378 -29.15 -13.74 -49.25
N ARG A 379 -28.25 -14.72 -48.99
CA ARG A 379 -28.46 -16.16 -49.32
C ARG A 379 -27.40 -17.13 -48.76
N ARG A 380 -27.76 -17.75 -47.62
CA ARG A 380 -27.81 -19.19 -47.29
C ARG A 380 -26.84 -20.22 -47.97
N PHE A 381 -26.39 -21.18 -47.13
CA PHE A 381 -25.68 -22.45 -47.41
C PHE A 381 -24.17 -22.40 -47.72
N GLY A 382 -23.43 -23.41 -47.24
CA GLY A 382 -22.05 -23.72 -47.65
C GLY A 382 -21.04 -23.92 -46.51
N ASP A 383 -21.26 -24.89 -45.63
CA ASP A 383 -20.22 -25.33 -44.68
C ASP A 383 -19.11 -26.13 -45.40
N ARG A 384 -17.96 -26.34 -44.73
CA ARG A 384 -16.66 -26.88 -45.19
C ARG A 384 -15.77 -25.88 -45.94
N ARG A 385 -14.83 -25.30 -45.19
CA ARG A 385 -13.42 -25.77 -45.24
C ARG A 385 -12.59 -25.16 -44.13
N ASP A 386 -12.01 -26.03 -43.31
CA ASP A 386 -10.95 -25.69 -42.39
C ASP A 386 -9.78 -25.03 -43.13
N ARG A 387 -9.36 -23.87 -42.61
CA ARG A 387 -8.07 -23.27 -42.92
C ARG A 387 -7.45 -22.87 -41.61
N GLU A 388 -6.60 -23.76 -41.12
CA GLU A 388 -5.77 -23.53 -39.95
C GLU A 388 -5.02 -22.19 -40.12
N ARG A 389 -5.17 -21.32 -39.12
CA ARG A 389 -4.29 -20.17 -39.00
C ARG A 389 -2.95 -20.70 -38.49
N PRO A 390 -1.83 -20.56 -39.23
CA PRO A 390 -0.53 -20.88 -38.66
C PRO A 390 -0.31 -20.00 -37.42
N ASP A 391 0.02 -20.65 -36.31
CA ASP A 391 -0.02 -20.04 -34.97
C ASP A 391 1.01 -18.90 -34.83
N ARG A 392 0.72 -17.90 -33.99
CA ARG A 392 1.56 -16.70 -33.78
C ARG A 392 2.80 -16.96 -32.92
N ARG A 393 3.40 -18.16 -33.01
CA ARG A 393 4.55 -18.61 -32.20
C ARG A 393 5.89 -18.36 -32.90
N ARG A 394 6.16 -17.10 -33.27
CA ARG A 394 7.47 -16.70 -33.82
C ARG A 394 7.90 -15.28 -33.43
N PHE A 395 7.71 -14.92 -32.16
CA PHE A 395 8.26 -13.68 -31.60
C PHE A 395 8.84 -13.79 -30.17
N ASP A 396 8.92 -15.01 -29.61
CA ASP A 396 9.59 -15.28 -28.32
C ASP A 396 10.97 -15.94 -28.48
N ASP A 397 11.48 -16.06 -29.72
CA ASP A 397 12.88 -16.39 -30.03
C ASP A 397 13.82 -15.19 -29.74
N ARG A 398 13.70 -14.65 -28.53
CA ARG A 398 14.58 -13.63 -27.99
C ARG A 398 15.30 -14.24 -26.79
N GLY A 399 16.33 -15.04 -27.13
CA GLY A 399 17.21 -15.72 -26.18
C GLY A 399 17.68 -14.79 -25.06
N PRO A 400 18.01 -15.36 -23.88
CA PRO A 400 17.98 -14.69 -22.60
C PRO A 400 18.62 -13.30 -22.67
N ARG A 401 17.77 -12.28 -22.59
CA ARG A 401 18.25 -10.90 -22.40
C ARG A 401 19.09 -10.93 -21.13
N PRO A 402 20.32 -10.38 -21.12
CA PRO A 402 21.04 -10.20 -19.87
C PRO A 402 20.14 -9.43 -18.92
N GLU A 403 20.14 -9.79 -17.63
CA GLU A 403 19.26 -9.17 -16.64
C GLU A 403 19.51 -7.67 -16.62
N ARG A 404 18.61 -6.94 -17.28
CA ARG A 404 18.65 -5.50 -17.34
C ARG A 404 18.23 -5.04 -15.95
N GLY A 405 19.20 -4.53 -15.20
CA GLY A 405 19.07 -4.17 -13.79
C GLY A 405 17.80 -3.36 -13.47
N PRO A 406 17.39 -3.33 -12.19
CA PRO A 406 16.14 -2.72 -11.74
C PRO A 406 15.92 -1.40 -12.47
N ARG A 407 14.79 -1.30 -13.18
CA ARG A 407 14.57 -0.16 -14.09
C ARG A 407 14.55 1.12 -13.28
N LEU A 408 15.60 1.93 -13.47
CA LEU A 408 15.71 3.23 -12.85
C LEU A 408 14.48 4.07 -13.16
N GLY A 409 14.03 4.87 -12.19
CA GLY A 409 13.05 5.91 -12.41
C GLY A 409 13.49 6.87 -13.52
N ASP A 410 12.52 7.39 -14.28
CA ASP A 410 12.79 8.27 -15.44
C ASP A 410 13.66 9.49 -15.10
N GLU A 411 13.64 9.95 -13.86
CA GLU A 411 14.47 11.04 -13.34
C GLU A 411 15.93 10.59 -13.15
N ALA A 412 16.17 9.49 -12.43
CA ALA A 412 17.49 8.92 -12.22
C ALA A 412 18.16 8.50 -13.55
N PHE A 413 17.40 7.94 -14.50
CA PHE A 413 17.90 7.59 -15.82
C PHE A 413 18.30 8.82 -16.66
N ARG A 414 17.55 9.93 -16.58
CA ARG A 414 17.92 11.20 -17.24
C ARG A 414 19.18 11.79 -16.61
N ALA A 415 19.22 11.91 -15.29
CA ALA A 415 20.38 12.43 -14.58
C ALA A 415 21.65 11.62 -14.87
N GLN A 416 21.57 10.28 -14.84
CA GLN A 416 22.67 9.39 -15.25
C GLN A 416 23.16 9.70 -16.68
N ARG A 417 22.25 9.73 -17.66
CA ARG A 417 22.58 9.93 -19.08
C ARG A 417 23.16 11.31 -19.34
N ASP A 418 22.59 12.34 -18.73
CA ASP A 418 22.92 13.73 -19.02
C ASP A 418 24.25 14.11 -18.32
N ALA A 419 24.46 13.67 -17.07
CA ALA A 419 25.76 13.74 -16.39
C ALA A 419 26.87 12.99 -17.16
N ALA A 420 26.61 11.76 -17.63
CA ALA A 420 27.56 11.01 -18.44
C ALA A 420 27.88 11.70 -19.78
N SER A 421 26.90 12.38 -20.39
CA SER A 421 27.09 13.16 -21.62
C SER A 421 27.97 14.40 -21.38
N HIS A 422 27.73 15.13 -20.29
CA HIS A 422 28.56 16.26 -19.87
C HIS A 422 30.01 15.82 -19.55
N ALA A 423 30.18 14.74 -18.79
CA ALA A 423 31.49 14.18 -18.47
C ALA A 423 32.29 13.79 -19.73
N GLN A 424 31.65 13.14 -20.70
CA GLN A 424 32.29 12.81 -21.99
C GLN A 424 32.62 14.06 -22.81
N ALA A 425 31.81 15.12 -22.76
CA ALA A 425 32.11 16.38 -23.43
C ALA A 425 33.35 17.06 -22.82
N ALA A 426 33.39 17.19 -21.48
CA ALA A 426 34.52 17.76 -20.76
C ALA A 426 35.82 16.98 -20.98
N LEU A 427 35.79 15.64 -20.94
CA LEU A 427 36.97 14.82 -21.25
C LEU A 427 37.50 15.02 -22.69
N ARG A 428 36.61 15.23 -23.68
CA ARG A 428 37.01 15.56 -25.06
C ARG A 428 37.60 16.97 -25.15
N GLU A 429 37.11 17.92 -24.36
CA GLU A 429 37.63 19.29 -24.33
C GLU A 429 39.01 19.35 -23.66
N LEU A 430 39.15 18.78 -22.47
CA LEU A 430 40.42 18.68 -21.74
C LEU A 430 41.50 17.96 -22.57
N ALA A 431 41.14 16.90 -23.29
CA ALA A 431 42.05 16.26 -24.24
C ALA A 431 42.44 17.18 -25.41
N ALA A 432 41.49 17.94 -25.98
CA ALA A 432 41.78 18.89 -27.05
C ALA A 432 42.65 20.07 -26.59
N GLN A 433 42.50 20.52 -25.34
CA GLN A 433 43.36 21.51 -24.70
C GLN A 433 44.78 20.96 -24.52
N ALA A 434 44.92 19.77 -23.92
CA ALA A 434 46.22 19.11 -23.70
C ALA A 434 46.98 18.82 -25.02
N HIS A 435 46.29 18.32 -26.06
CA HIS A 435 46.89 18.15 -27.39
C HIS A 435 47.32 19.49 -28.01
N GLY A 436 46.58 20.57 -27.73
CA GLY A 436 46.91 21.92 -28.15
C GLY A 436 48.20 22.43 -27.51
N GLU A 437 48.36 22.26 -26.19
CA GLU A 437 49.60 22.58 -25.48
C GLU A 437 50.79 21.74 -25.98
N ALA A 438 50.60 20.44 -26.18
CA ALA A 438 51.64 19.55 -26.68
C ALA A 438 52.17 20.00 -28.05
N LEU A 439 51.29 20.44 -28.94
CA LEU A 439 51.65 20.99 -30.25
C LEU A 439 52.38 22.35 -30.14
N VAL A 440 52.00 23.22 -29.18
CA VAL A 440 52.72 24.48 -28.95
C VAL A 440 54.13 24.21 -28.43
N ARG A 441 54.30 23.31 -27.46
CA ARG A 441 55.62 22.92 -26.92
C ARG A 441 56.51 22.25 -27.98
N LEU A 442 55.94 21.41 -28.85
CA LEU A 442 56.68 20.82 -30.00
C LEU A 442 57.22 21.88 -30.97
N LEU A 443 56.46 22.95 -31.22
CA LEU A 443 56.87 24.03 -32.10
C LEU A 443 57.90 24.97 -31.44
N GLY A 444 57.81 25.17 -30.11
CA GLY A 444 58.87 25.81 -29.32
C GLY A 444 60.18 25.03 -29.37
N ALA A 445 60.12 23.72 -29.15
CA ALA A 445 61.28 22.81 -29.29
C ALA A 445 61.93 22.88 -30.68
N TRP A 446 61.14 23.08 -31.75
CA TRP A 446 61.65 23.30 -33.11
C TRP A 446 62.30 24.66 -33.32
N GLN A 447 61.71 25.72 -32.76
CA GLN A 447 62.25 27.08 -32.81
C GLN A 447 63.58 27.19 -32.03
N GLU A 448 63.67 26.56 -30.86
CA GLU A 448 64.84 26.62 -29.98
C GLU A 448 65.87 25.49 -30.21
N ARG A 449 65.59 24.53 -31.11
CA ARG A 449 66.41 23.34 -31.38
C ARG A 449 66.69 22.43 -30.18
N GLN A 450 65.82 22.47 -29.16
CA GLN A 450 65.95 21.66 -27.95
C GLN A 450 65.08 20.40 -28.04
N SER A 451 65.67 19.28 -28.44
CA SER A 451 64.98 17.98 -28.52
C SER A 451 64.51 17.44 -27.16
N GLU A 452 65.12 17.91 -26.06
CA GLU A 452 64.67 17.59 -24.69
C GLU A 452 63.30 18.20 -24.33
N GLN A 453 62.88 19.30 -24.97
CA GLN A 453 61.59 19.94 -24.69
C GLN A 453 60.38 19.19 -25.28
N VAL A 454 60.58 18.12 -26.05
CA VAL A 454 59.49 17.41 -26.74
C VAL A 454 58.56 16.72 -25.74
N PRO A 455 57.25 17.10 -25.69
CA PRO A 455 56.29 16.52 -24.75
C PRO A 455 56.17 15.00 -24.83
N ASP A 456 55.65 14.41 -23.76
CA ASP A 456 55.46 12.96 -23.73
C ASP A 456 54.43 12.46 -24.74
N VAL A 457 54.58 11.19 -25.16
CA VAL A 457 53.68 10.53 -26.14
C VAL A 457 52.22 10.68 -25.71
N HIS A 458 51.94 10.53 -24.40
CA HIS A 458 50.58 10.65 -23.86
C HIS A 458 49.97 12.06 -24.03
N ALA A 459 50.78 13.12 -24.16
CA ALA A 459 50.29 14.48 -24.38
C ALA A 459 49.78 14.72 -25.82
N PHE A 460 50.20 13.89 -26.78
CA PHE A 460 49.68 13.86 -28.16
C PHE A 460 48.57 12.80 -28.36
N GLY A 461 48.08 12.20 -27.27
CA GLY A 461 47.01 11.20 -27.31
C GLY A 461 47.39 9.92 -28.06
N ARG A 462 46.40 9.27 -28.69
CA ARG A 462 46.57 7.94 -29.33
C ARG A 462 47.10 7.99 -30.77
N ALA A 463 47.15 9.17 -31.39
CA ALA A 463 47.52 9.30 -32.80
C ALA A 463 49.04 9.24 -33.05
N VAL A 464 49.85 9.70 -32.08
CA VAL A 464 51.31 9.66 -32.14
C VAL A 464 51.82 8.39 -31.47
N THR A 465 52.68 7.64 -32.16
CA THR A 465 53.35 6.47 -31.56
C THR A 465 54.66 6.86 -30.88
N PRO A 466 55.18 6.04 -29.95
CA PRO A 466 56.51 6.26 -29.38
C PRO A 466 57.62 6.32 -30.44
N ALA A 467 57.50 5.53 -31.51
CA ALA A 467 58.41 5.56 -32.65
C ALA A 467 58.39 6.93 -33.35
N MET A 468 57.22 7.44 -33.70
CA MET A 468 57.07 8.77 -34.32
C MET A 468 57.62 9.88 -33.43
N ARG A 469 57.41 9.83 -32.10
CA ARG A 469 58.05 10.78 -31.17
C ARG A 469 59.58 10.68 -31.25
N SER A 470 60.14 9.47 -31.27
CA SER A 470 61.60 9.27 -31.36
C SER A 470 62.18 9.82 -32.67
N GLU A 471 61.48 9.63 -33.79
CA GLU A 471 61.81 10.24 -35.08
C GLU A 471 61.77 11.77 -35.00
N TRP A 472 60.76 12.35 -34.35
CA TRP A 472 60.65 13.81 -34.17
C TRP A 472 61.77 14.37 -33.29
N THR A 473 62.13 13.72 -32.18
CA THR A 473 63.27 14.14 -31.33
C THR A 473 64.61 14.05 -32.05
N HIS A 474 64.81 13.02 -32.90
CA HIS A 474 66.01 12.88 -33.71
C HIS A 474 66.05 13.96 -34.82
N ALA A 475 64.94 14.17 -35.53
CA ALA A 475 64.81 15.17 -36.57
C ALA A 475 65.05 16.60 -36.06
N LEU A 476 64.57 16.93 -34.85
CA LEU A 476 64.81 18.23 -34.21
C LEU A 476 66.30 18.50 -33.97
N SER A 477 67.06 17.46 -33.65
CA SER A 477 68.51 17.49 -33.39
C SER A 477 69.35 17.50 -34.67
N GLY A 478 68.76 17.23 -35.83
CA GLY A 478 69.42 17.19 -37.13
C GLY A 478 69.18 18.44 -37.98
N THR A 479 70.19 18.82 -38.77
CA THR A 479 70.10 19.90 -39.75
C THR A 479 70.36 19.34 -41.16
N GLY A 480 69.31 18.95 -41.89
CA GLY A 480 69.53 18.20 -43.13
C GLY A 480 68.32 17.84 -44.01
N SER A 481 67.19 18.54 -43.94
CA SER A 481 66.12 18.37 -44.94
C SER A 481 66.36 19.29 -46.16
N GLU A 482 66.40 18.70 -47.35
CA GLU A 482 66.43 19.44 -48.62
C GLU A 482 65.16 20.31 -48.79
N PRO A 483 65.25 21.59 -49.22
CA PRO A 483 64.10 22.48 -49.28
C PRO A 483 62.92 21.95 -50.12
N GLY A 484 63.21 21.22 -51.20
CA GLY A 484 62.19 20.57 -52.02
C GLY A 484 61.50 19.38 -51.32
N GLN A 485 62.23 18.63 -50.50
CA GLN A 485 61.67 17.55 -49.69
C GLN A 485 60.79 18.12 -48.58
N THR A 486 61.25 19.17 -47.87
CA THR A 486 60.44 19.88 -46.87
C THR A 486 59.12 20.38 -47.44
N ALA A 487 59.15 21.02 -48.63
CA ALA A 487 57.95 21.54 -49.29
C ALA A 487 56.98 20.41 -49.70
N THR A 488 57.51 19.28 -50.17
CA THR A 488 56.73 18.09 -50.53
C THR A 488 56.08 17.45 -49.31
N ALA A 489 56.82 17.32 -48.20
CA ALA A 489 56.30 16.78 -46.93
C ALA A 489 55.19 17.65 -46.35
N LEU A 490 55.33 18.99 -46.34
CA LEU A 490 54.25 19.92 -45.95
C LEU A 490 52.98 19.72 -46.79
N LEU A 491 53.11 19.56 -48.11
CA LEU A 491 51.98 19.30 -48.99
C LEU A 491 51.34 17.92 -48.74
N ARG A 492 52.13 16.88 -48.41
CA ARG A 492 51.60 15.57 -47.98
C ARG A 492 50.81 15.69 -46.68
N LEU A 493 51.32 16.41 -45.68
CA LEU A 493 50.63 16.66 -44.41
C LEU A 493 49.31 17.43 -44.60
N GLU A 494 49.30 18.46 -45.44
CA GLU A 494 48.09 19.22 -45.77
C GLU A 494 47.08 18.39 -46.58
N VAL A 495 47.54 17.44 -47.40
CA VAL A 495 46.68 16.45 -48.07
C VAL A 495 46.11 15.43 -47.06
N ALA A 496 46.90 14.94 -46.11
CA ALA A 496 46.46 14.00 -45.07
C ALA A 496 45.47 14.63 -44.07
N ALA A 497 45.63 15.92 -43.77
CA ALA A 497 44.77 16.68 -42.86
C ALA A 497 43.56 17.36 -43.55
N ASP A 498 43.49 17.32 -44.89
CA ASP A 498 42.60 18.10 -45.77
C ASP A 498 42.44 19.61 -45.41
N VAL A 499 43.46 20.19 -44.78
CA VAL A 499 43.55 21.60 -44.39
C VAL A 499 43.58 22.53 -45.62
N PRO A 500 43.04 23.77 -45.57
CA PRO A 500 43.19 24.74 -46.64
C PRO A 500 44.66 25.14 -46.84
N THR A 501 45.14 24.98 -48.08
CA THR A 501 46.50 25.37 -48.48
C THR A 501 46.55 26.83 -48.94
N PRO A 502 47.65 27.57 -48.67
CA PRO A 502 47.82 28.94 -49.16
C PRO A 502 47.77 28.99 -50.69
N ALA A 503 47.26 30.11 -51.24
CA ALA A 503 46.92 30.26 -52.65
C ALA A 503 48.05 29.84 -53.60
N ASP A 504 49.28 30.27 -53.31
CA ASP A 504 50.49 30.04 -54.11
C ASP A 504 50.83 28.54 -54.27
N GLN A 505 50.39 27.71 -53.31
CA GLN A 505 50.70 26.27 -53.28
C GLN A 505 49.52 25.37 -53.66
N VAL A 506 48.35 25.93 -54.00
CA VAL A 506 47.18 25.17 -54.48
C VAL A 506 47.51 24.35 -55.73
N ASN A 507 48.31 24.91 -56.65
CA ASN A 507 48.73 24.20 -57.87
C ASN A 507 49.72 23.07 -57.57
N ALA A 508 50.65 23.27 -56.62
CA ALA A 508 51.56 22.22 -56.17
C ALA A 508 50.80 21.07 -55.47
N ARG A 509 49.80 21.38 -54.64
CA ARG A 509 48.92 20.36 -54.02
C ARG A 509 48.13 19.57 -55.06
N ARG A 510 47.66 20.21 -56.13
CA ARG A 510 46.97 19.52 -57.25
C ARG A 510 47.92 18.58 -58.00
N ALA A 511 49.13 19.02 -58.32
CA ALA A 511 50.15 18.18 -58.95
C ALA A 511 50.51 16.97 -58.07
N LEU A 512 50.70 17.18 -56.77
CA LEU A 512 50.96 16.10 -55.80
C LEU A 512 49.79 15.11 -55.67
N LYS A 513 48.54 15.57 -55.62
CA LYS A 513 47.37 14.66 -55.65
C LYS A 513 47.30 13.85 -56.96
N LEU A 514 47.77 14.37 -58.10
CA LEU A 514 47.88 13.60 -59.36
C LEU A 514 49.03 12.58 -59.36
N GLN A 515 50.20 12.93 -58.80
CA GLN A 515 51.34 11.99 -58.66
C GLN A 515 50.97 10.80 -57.76
N LEU A 516 50.31 11.04 -56.63
CA LEU A 516 49.83 9.97 -55.75
C LEU A 516 48.82 9.03 -56.43
N LEU A 517 48.05 9.51 -57.42
CA LEU A 517 47.14 8.67 -58.20
C LEU A 517 47.85 7.79 -59.23
N THR A 518 49.07 8.13 -59.67
CA THR A 518 49.89 7.23 -60.51
C THR A 518 50.70 6.24 -59.66
N GLN A 519 51.07 6.63 -58.44
CA GLN A 519 51.88 5.86 -57.50
C GLN A 519 51.04 4.89 -56.63
N ARG A 520 50.27 4.00 -57.26
CA ARG A 520 49.26 3.14 -56.60
C ARG A 520 49.77 2.15 -55.54
N ASN A 521 51.09 2.00 -55.39
CA ASN A 521 51.72 1.11 -54.40
C ASN A 521 52.49 1.87 -53.30
N ASP A 522 52.63 3.19 -53.41
CA ASP A 522 53.37 3.99 -52.41
C ASP A 522 52.48 4.29 -51.20
N PRO A 523 53.02 4.34 -49.97
CA PRO A 523 52.24 4.54 -48.75
C PRO A 523 51.55 5.91 -48.75
N SER A 524 50.30 5.94 -48.32
CA SER A 524 49.46 7.13 -48.42
C SER A 524 49.95 8.23 -47.47
N PRO A 525 49.66 9.52 -47.76
CA PRO A 525 49.96 10.61 -46.84
C PRO A 525 49.36 10.44 -45.43
N ALA A 526 48.24 9.70 -45.31
CA ALA A 526 47.61 9.40 -44.03
C ALA A 526 48.32 8.30 -43.23
N GLU A 527 49.23 7.54 -43.85
CA GLU A 527 50.08 6.53 -43.19
C GLU A 527 51.48 7.10 -42.92
N THR A 528 52.01 7.96 -43.80
CA THR A 528 53.37 8.53 -43.67
C THR A 528 53.45 9.84 -42.90
N TRP A 529 52.33 10.45 -42.48
CA TRP A 529 52.32 11.78 -41.85
C TRP A 529 53.27 11.92 -40.64
N GLY A 530 53.53 10.84 -39.89
CA GLY A 530 54.53 10.84 -38.82
C GLY A 530 55.94 11.13 -39.33
N HIS A 531 56.32 10.47 -40.42
CA HIS A 531 57.61 10.66 -41.09
C HIS A 531 57.66 12.00 -41.85
N ASP A 532 56.60 12.36 -42.57
CA ASP A 532 56.50 13.65 -43.26
C ASP A 532 56.65 14.82 -42.25
N ALA A 533 56.10 14.70 -41.03
CA ALA A 533 56.32 15.66 -39.95
C ALA A 533 57.78 15.69 -39.44
N ALA A 534 58.45 14.54 -39.34
CA ALA A 534 59.88 14.49 -39.01
C ALA A 534 60.73 15.23 -40.05
N VAL A 535 60.46 15.01 -41.35
CA VAL A 535 61.16 15.70 -42.46
C VAL A 535 61.01 17.23 -42.36
N VAL A 536 59.86 17.74 -41.93
CA VAL A 536 59.66 19.18 -41.73
C VAL A 536 60.43 19.70 -40.50
N LEU A 537 60.45 18.97 -39.38
CA LEU A 537 61.19 19.35 -38.17
C LEU A 537 62.72 19.34 -38.37
N ALA A 538 63.23 18.50 -39.27
CA ALA A 538 64.63 18.49 -39.73
C ALA A 538 65.00 19.66 -40.67
N SER A 539 64.01 20.47 -41.11
CA SER A 539 64.22 21.69 -41.89
C SER A 539 64.41 22.91 -40.98
N ALA A 540 65.00 23.99 -41.51
CA ALA A 540 65.15 25.26 -40.78
C ALA A 540 63.79 25.86 -40.38
N TYR A 541 63.73 26.45 -39.18
CA TYR A 541 62.52 27.11 -38.67
C TYR A 541 62.12 28.29 -39.56
N ASP A 542 60.83 28.33 -39.92
CA ASP A 542 60.17 29.44 -40.60
C ASP A 542 58.76 29.58 -40.03
N GLN A 543 58.30 30.82 -39.84
CA GLN A 543 56.99 31.09 -39.25
C GLN A 543 55.85 30.64 -40.18
N GLY A 544 55.98 30.84 -41.50
CA GLY A 544 54.96 30.41 -42.47
C GLY A 544 54.81 28.88 -42.51
N ARG A 545 55.93 28.15 -42.39
CA ARG A 545 55.94 26.69 -42.23
C ARG A 545 55.38 26.26 -40.88
N SER A 546 55.70 26.94 -39.77
CA SER A 546 55.26 26.55 -38.43
C SER A 546 53.75 26.67 -38.25
N GLU A 547 53.13 27.71 -38.79
CA GLU A 547 51.67 27.89 -38.74
C GLU A 547 50.92 26.83 -39.58
N ARG A 548 51.44 26.45 -40.76
CA ARG A 548 50.89 25.38 -41.61
C ARG A 548 51.07 24.00 -41.00
N LEU A 549 52.26 23.70 -40.46
CA LEU A 549 52.55 22.47 -39.72
C LEU A 549 51.61 22.35 -38.51
N ARG A 550 51.40 23.43 -37.75
CA ARG A 550 50.45 23.47 -36.63
C ARG A 550 49.02 23.20 -37.09
N ALA A 551 48.59 23.76 -38.23
CA ALA A 551 47.25 23.54 -38.77
C ALA A 551 47.02 22.07 -39.16
N ALA A 552 47.97 21.46 -39.88
CA ALA A 552 47.90 20.05 -40.27
C ALA A 552 47.96 19.11 -39.04
N LEU A 553 48.96 19.28 -38.16
CA LEU A 553 49.11 18.44 -36.97
C LEU A 553 47.93 18.57 -36.00
N LYS A 554 47.28 19.73 -35.88
CA LYS A 554 46.08 19.90 -35.05
C LYS A 554 44.91 19.03 -35.49
N VAL A 555 44.82 18.68 -36.78
CA VAL A 555 43.82 17.71 -37.28
C VAL A 555 44.33 16.29 -37.08
N LEU A 556 45.56 15.98 -37.49
CA LEU A 556 46.14 14.63 -37.46
C LEU A 556 46.26 14.07 -36.03
N VAL A 557 46.71 14.88 -35.07
CA VAL A 557 46.85 14.51 -33.64
C VAL A 557 45.49 14.39 -32.93
N ARG A 558 44.46 15.12 -33.39
CA ARG A 558 43.07 14.90 -32.93
C ARG A 558 42.49 13.59 -33.48
N GLY A 559 43.04 13.10 -34.60
CA GLY A 559 42.60 11.92 -35.32
C GLY A 559 41.28 12.16 -36.09
N PRO A 560 40.94 11.26 -37.03
CA PRO A 560 39.62 11.27 -37.64
C PRO A 560 38.56 11.02 -36.56
N ALA A 561 37.62 11.93 -36.42
CA ALA A 561 36.48 11.76 -35.53
C ALA A 561 35.63 10.59 -36.04
N ARG A 562 35.74 9.42 -35.39
CA ARG A 562 34.79 8.33 -35.57
C ARG A 562 33.42 8.80 -35.06
N ALA A 563 32.49 8.94 -36.00
CA ALA A 563 31.05 9.03 -35.73
C ALA A 563 30.51 7.68 -35.22
#